data_AF-A0A199VA93-F1
#
_entry.id   AF-A0A199VA93-F1
#
_cell.length_a   1.000
_cell.length_b   1.000
_cell.length_c   1.000
_cell.angle_alpha   90.00
_cell.angle_beta   90.00
_cell.angle_gamma   90.00
#
_symmetry.space_group_name_H-M   'P 1'
#
loop_
_entity.id
_entity.type
_entity.pdbx_description
1 polymer ?
#
loop_
_entity_poly.entity_id
_entity_poly.type
_entity_poly.pdbx_seq_one_letter_code
_entity_poly.pdbx_strand_id
1 'polypeptide(L)'
;VLYVGDHIYGDILRSKKVLGWRTMLVIPELEEEVKLLSESKDTRLGSTGESAILLKTKSIVSNGLLFEDLAYDEKQRLISEVHDLKVQREHVRRLHQDAQRICHQKFHKVWGQLMKTGFQNSRFAHQVERFACLYTSQVTNLGLYSPEKYYRPSEDFMPHEFDVLGL
;
A
#
# COMPACT_ATOMS: atom_id res chain seq x y z
N VAL A 1 29.51 -3.02 -11.32
CA VAL A 1 28.71 -3.67 -12.38
C VAL A 1 27.24 -3.53 -12.03
N LEU A 2 26.42 -3.04 -12.97
CA LEU A 2 24.96 -3.05 -12.88
C LEU A 2 24.45 -4.18 -13.79
N TYR A 3 23.84 -5.20 -13.21
CA TYR A 3 23.19 -6.27 -13.95
C TYR A 3 21.73 -5.92 -14.20
N VAL A 4 21.26 -6.05 -15.43
CA VAL A 4 19.87 -5.80 -15.81
C VAL A 4 19.25 -7.11 -16.27
N GLY A 5 18.11 -7.47 -15.72
CA GLY A 5 17.36 -8.68 -16.11
C GLY A 5 15.86 -8.48 -15.98
N ASP A 6 15.09 -9.46 -16.44
CA ASP A 6 13.63 -9.49 -16.41
C ASP A 6 13.10 -10.59 -15.47
N HIS A 7 13.95 -11.54 -15.05
CA HIS A 7 13.55 -12.63 -14.16
C HIS A 7 14.23 -12.57 -12.78
N ILE A 8 13.46 -12.31 -11.73
CA ILE A 8 13.97 -12.16 -10.35
C ILE A 8 14.87 -13.34 -9.90
N TYR A 9 14.49 -14.59 -10.20
CA TYR A 9 15.23 -15.76 -9.73
C TYR A 9 16.39 -16.16 -10.63
N GLY A 10 16.22 -16.08 -11.95
CA GLY A 10 17.25 -16.46 -12.91
C GLY A 10 18.41 -15.45 -12.91
N ASP A 11 18.06 -14.17 -12.89
CA ASP A 11 19.00 -13.08 -13.13
C ASP A 11 19.47 -12.39 -11.85
N ILE A 12 18.52 -12.03 -11.00
CA ILE A 12 18.77 -11.05 -9.94
C ILE A 12 19.29 -11.72 -8.67
N LEU A 13 18.69 -12.84 -8.27
CA LEU A 13 18.94 -13.45 -6.96
C LEU A 13 20.35 -14.05 -6.86
N ARG A 14 20.84 -14.70 -7.93
CA ARG A 14 22.20 -15.23 -8.01
C ARG A 14 23.24 -14.11 -8.06
N SER A 15 23.03 -13.12 -8.91
CA SER A 15 23.93 -11.97 -9.08
C SER A 15 24.07 -11.15 -7.79
N LYS A 16 22.98 -10.94 -7.05
CA LYS A 16 23.00 -10.19 -5.78
C LYS A 16 23.61 -10.97 -4.63
N LYS A 17 23.23 -12.25 -4.45
CA LYS A 17 23.68 -13.04 -3.28
C LYS A 17 25.10 -13.56 -3.40
N VAL A 18 25.53 -13.96 -4.59
CA VAL A 18 26.83 -14.62 -4.79
C VAL A 18 27.90 -13.63 -5.21
N LEU A 19 27.55 -12.68 -6.09
CA LEU A 19 28.52 -11.75 -6.70
C LEU A 19 28.47 -10.34 -6.12
N GLY A 20 27.43 -10.01 -5.34
CA GLY A 20 27.26 -8.67 -4.76
C GLY A 20 27.04 -7.56 -5.79
N TRP A 21 26.60 -7.89 -7.01
CA TRP A 21 26.37 -6.91 -8.06
C TRP A 21 25.16 -6.04 -7.76
N ARG A 22 25.19 -4.78 -8.25
CA ARG A 22 23.99 -3.94 -8.29
C ARG A 22 23.07 -4.49 -9.37
N THR A 23 21.77 -4.51 -9.10
CA THR A 23 20.79 -5.17 -9.94
C THR A 23 19.67 -4.22 -10.32
N MET A 24 19.19 -4.30 -11.56
CA MET A 24 18.00 -3.63 -12.04
C MET A 24 17.04 -4.65 -12.66
N LEU A 25 15.74 -4.50 -12.39
CA LEU A 25 14.70 -5.37 -12.93
C LEU A 25 13.85 -4.64 -13.96
N VAL A 26 13.62 -5.27 -15.10
CA VAL A 26 12.70 -4.81 -16.14
C VAL A 26 11.35 -5.49 -15.93
N ILE A 27 10.28 -4.71 -15.79
CA ILE A 27 8.92 -5.19 -15.48
C ILE A 27 7.95 -4.58 -16.49
N PRO A 28 7.71 -5.21 -17.66
CA PRO A 28 6.87 -4.65 -18.72
C PRO A 28 5.46 -4.27 -18.27
N GLU A 29 4.87 -5.06 -17.36
CA GLU A 29 3.53 -4.85 -16.81
C GLU A 29 3.39 -3.55 -16.01
N LEU A 30 4.50 -2.97 -15.56
CA LEU A 30 4.53 -1.74 -14.79
C LEU A 30 3.93 -0.56 -15.56
N GLU A 31 4.10 -0.52 -16.89
CA GLU A 31 3.60 0.58 -17.72
C GLU A 31 2.08 0.68 -17.70
N GLU A 32 1.40 -0.46 -17.86
CA GLU A 32 -0.06 -0.55 -17.77
C GLU A 32 -0.54 -0.26 -16.34
N GLU A 33 0.15 -0.80 -15.33
CA GLU A 33 -0.21 -0.57 -13.93
C GLU A 33 -0.13 0.91 -13.54
N VAL A 34 0.93 1.62 -13.93
CA VAL A 34 1.09 3.07 -13.67
C VAL A 34 0.03 3.87 -14.39
N LYS A 35 -0.31 3.52 -15.63
CA LYS A 35 -1.38 4.18 -16.39
C LYS A 35 -2.72 4.06 -15.67
N LEU A 36 -3.14 2.84 -15.32
CA LEU A 36 -4.40 2.58 -14.62
C LEU A 36 -4.45 3.23 -13.23
N LEU A 37 -3.31 3.29 -12.52
CA LEU A 37 -3.20 4.00 -11.26
C LEU A 37 -3.41 5.51 -11.43
N SER A 38 -2.86 6.10 -12.49
CA SER A 38 -3.06 7.54 -12.77
C SER A 38 -4.53 7.88 -13.04
N GLU A 39 -5.25 7.01 -13.75
CA GLU A 39 -6.69 7.16 -14.05
C GLU A 39 -7.60 6.90 -12.85
N SER A 40 -7.11 6.21 -11.81
CA SER A 40 -7.90 5.82 -10.62
C SER A 40 -7.51 6.58 -9.34
N LYS A 41 -6.70 7.64 -9.47
CA LYS A 41 -6.15 8.41 -8.35
C LYS A 41 -7.23 9.01 -7.45
N ASP A 42 -8.25 9.62 -8.04
CA ASP A 42 -9.31 10.33 -7.31
C ASP A 42 -10.18 9.40 -6.46
N THR A 43 -10.40 8.16 -6.90
CA THR A 43 -11.23 7.18 -6.19
C THR A 43 -10.55 6.64 -4.91
N ARG A 44 -9.20 6.60 -4.88
CA ARG A 44 -8.44 6.04 -3.74
C ARG A 44 -8.25 7.03 -2.58
N LEU A 45 -8.07 8.31 -2.89
CA LEU A 45 -7.84 9.35 -1.88
C LEU A 45 -9.09 9.58 -1.01
N GLY A 46 -10.28 9.63 -1.61
CA GLY A 46 -11.53 9.87 -0.87
C GLY A 46 -11.91 8.75 0.10
N SER A 47 -11.70 7.49 -0.29
CA SER A 47 -12.16 6.32 0.47
C SER A 47 -11.28 5.96 1.68
N THR A 48 -10.04 6.45 1.71
CA THR A 48 -9.08 6.17 2.80
C THR A 48 -9.32 7.09 4.01
N GLY A 49 -9.64 8.36 3.77
CA GLY A 49 -9.87 9.35 4.84
C GLY A 49 -11.07 9.03 5.72
N GLU A 50 -12.22 8.72 5.12
CA GLU A 50 -13.46 8.45 5.87
C GLU A 50 -13.36 7.20 6.75
N SER A 51 -12.71 6.15 6.25
CA SER A 51 -12.49 4.91 7.00
C SER A 51 -11.54 5.12 8.19
N ALA A 52 -10.51 5.95 8.03
CA ALA A 52 -9.55 6.28 9.09
C ALA A 52 -10.21 7.08 10.23
N ILE A 53 -11.06 8.06 9.90
CA ILE A 53 -11.81 8.86 10.89
C ILE A 53 -12.73 7.95 11.72
N LEU A 54 -13.42 7.01 11.08
CA LEU A 54 -14.34 6.08 11.75
C LEU A 54 -13.62 5.08 12.66
N LEU A 55 -12.41 4.64 12.28
CA LEU A 55 -11.57 3.79 13.12
C LEU A 55 -11.09 4.54 14.37
N LYS A 56 -10.70 5.81 14.21
CA LYS A 56 -10.24 6.67 15.31
C LYS A 56 -11.35 7.02 16.29
N THR A 57 -12.57 7.32 15.82
CA THR A 57 -13.72 7.54 16.71
C THR A 57 -14.10 6.28 17.48
N LYS A 58 -14.10 5.11 16.84
CA LYS A 58 -14.39 3.85 17.52
C LYS A 58 -13.38 3.53 18.63
N SER A 59 -12.08 3.72 18.40
CA SER A 59 -11.07 3.42 19.42
C SER A 59 -11.21 4.33 20.64
N ILE A 60 -11.53 5.61 20.45
CA ILE A 60 -11.79 6.57 21.53
C ILE A 60 -13.00 6.10 22.37
N VAL A 61 -14.13 5.80 21.75
CA VAL A 61 -15.35 5.36 22.46
C VAL A 61 -15.14 4.01 23.15
N SER A 62 -14.45 3.08 22.50
CA SER A 62 -14.13 1.77 23.08
C SER A 62 -13.18 1.86 24.28
N ASN A 63 -12.24 2.82 24.27
CA ASN A 63 -11.36 3.05 25.42
C ASN A 63 -12.13 3.69 26.59
N GLY A 64 -13.11 4.55 26.31
CA GLY A 64 -14.02 5.08 27.33
C GLY A 64 -14.75 3.99 28.12
N LEU A 65 -15.15 2.91 27.44
CA LEU A 65 -15.81 1.74 28.08
C LEU A 65 -14.90 0.90 28.99
N LEU A 66 -13.57 1.05 28.91
CA LEU A 66 -12.61 0.32 29.75
C LEU A 66 -12.37 1.00 31.11
N PHE A 67 -12.88 2.22 31.32
CA PHE A 67 -12.79 2.89 32.62
C PHE A 67 -13.81 2.28 33.61
N GLU A 68 -13.31 1.78 34.74
CA GLU A 68 -14.10 1.02 35.73
C GLU A 68 -15.07 1.86 36.56
N ASP A 69 -14.94 3.20 36.56
CA ASP A 69 -15.72 4.12 37.41
C ASP A 69 -17.03 4.64 36.78
N LEU A 70 -17.49 4.06 35.68
CA LEU A 70 -18.67 4.55 34.96
C LEU A 70 -19.99 4.13 35.61
N ALA A 71 -20.91 5.09 35.76
CA ALA A 71 -22.28 4.84 36.19
C ALA A 71 -22.99 3.89 35.20
N TYR A 72 -23.87 3.02 35.72
CA TYR A 72 -24.57 2.01 34.91
C TYR A 72 -25.34 2.61 33.72
N ASP A 73 -25.97 3.78 33.90
CA ASP A 73 -26.69 4.49 32.82
C ASP A 73 -25.75 4.98 31.71
N GLU A 74 -24.58 5.51 32.09
CA GLU A 74 -23.57 6.01 31.16
C GLU A 74 -22.92 4.87 30.36
N LYS A 75 -22.71 3.72 31.02
CA LYS A 75 -22.27 2.49 30.36
C LYS A 75 -23.28 2.00 29.32
N GLN A 76 -24.58 2.06 29.61
CA GLN A 76 -25.62 1.67 28.64
C GLN A 76 -25.65 2.61 27.43
N ARG A 77 -25.50 3.92 27.63
CA ARG A 77 -25.40 4.91 26.54
C ARG A 77 -24.21 4.64 25.62
N LEU A 78 -23.03 4.42 26.20
CA LEU A 78 -21.82 4.10 25.43
C LEU A 78 -21.95 2.77 24.67
N ILE A 79 -22.63 1.77 25.25
CA ILE A 79 -22.90 0.50 24.55
C ILE A 79 -23.80 0.72 23.32
N SER A 80 -24.85 1.54 23.44
CA SER A 80 -25.71 1.89 22.29
C SER A 80 -24.93 2.67 21.23
N GLU A 81 -24.10 3.63 21.62
CA GLU A 81 -23.28 4.40 20.68
C GLU A 81 -22.25 3.52 19.96
N VAL A 82 -21.60 2.59 20.66
CA VAL A 82 -20.72 1.59 20.04
C VAL A 82 -21.47 0.69 19.07
N HIS A 83 -22.74 0.35 19.37
CA HIS A 83 -23.57 -0.43 18.46
C HIS A 83 -23.85 0.34 17.17
N ASP A 84 -24.26 1.60 17.27
CA ASP A 84 -24.53 2.46 16.11
C ASP A 84 -23.28 2.69 15.26
N LEU A 85 -22.14 2.98 15.89
CA LEU A 85 -20.85 3.10 15.21
C LEU A 85 -20.43 1.80 14.52
N LYS A 86 -20.73 0.63 15.10
CA LYS A 86 -20.50 -0.66 14.44
C LYS A 86 -21.33 -0.80 13.18
N VAL A 87 -22.61 -0.40 13.21
CA VAL A 87 -23.50 -0.45 12.03
C VAL A 87 -23.00 0.48 10.92
N GLN A 88 -22.65 1.72 11.26
CA GLN A 88 -22.06 2.68 10.31
C GLN A 88 -20.76 2.14 9.69
N ARG A 89 -19.91 1.50 10.51
CA ARG A 89 -18.68 0.87 10.03
C ARG A 89 -18.92 -0.27 9.07
N GLU A 90 -19.92 -1.13 9.31
CA GLU A 90 -20.25 -2.18 8.36
C GLU A 90 -20.76 -1.61 7.03
N HIS A 91 -21.50 -0.48 7.06
CA HIS A 91 -21.93 0.20 5.84
C HIS A 91 -20.72 0.74 5.03
N VAL A 92 -19.84 1.50 5.68
CA VAL A 92 -18.61 2.03 5.05
C VAL A 92 -17.72 0.89 4.54
N ARG A 93 -17.59 -0.20 5.30
CA ARG A 93 -16.82 -1.38 4.88
C ARG A 93 -17.35 -1.98 3.58
N ARG A 94 -18.68 -2.10 3.41
CA ARG A 94 -19.27 -2.64 2.17
C ARG A 94 -19.00 -1.73 0.98
N LEU A 95 -19.22 -0.42 1.13
CA LEU A 95 -18.91 0.56 0.08
C LEU A 95 -17.43 0.50 -0.32
N HIS A 96 -16.54 0.39 0.66
CA HIS A 96 -15.12 0.25 0.41
C HIS A 96 -14.77 -1.05 -0.32
N GLN A 97 -15.38 -2.17 0.05
CA GLN A 97 -15.17 -3.46 -0.63
C GLN A 97 -15.64 -3.42 -2.09
N ASP A 98 -16.78 -2.79 -2.37
CA ASP A 98 -17.29 -2.66 -3.74
C ASP A 98 -16.41 -1.71 -4.57
N ALA A 99 -15.97 -0.59 -4.01
CA ALA A 99 -15.02 0.31 -4.66
C ALA A 99 -13.68 -0.38 -4.95
N GLN A 100 -13.15 -1.16 -4.01
CA GLN A 100 -11.95 -1.97 -4.21
C GLN A 100 -12.15 -3.02 -5.31
N ARG A 101 -13.31 -3.68 -5.36
CA ARG A 101 -13.62 -4.66 -6.42
C ARG A 101 -13.65 -4.00 -7.80
N ILE A 102 -14.31 -2.85 -7.93
CA ILE A 102 -14.34 -2.07 -9.18
C ILE A 102 -12.92 -1.67 -9.59
N CYS A 103 -12.11 -1.19 -8.64
CA CYS A 103 -10.73 -0.82 -8.90
C CYS A 103 -9.90 -2.04 -9.34
N HIS A 104 -10.06 -3.19 -8.67
CA HIS A 104 -9.36 -4.44 -9.00
C HIS A 104 -9.67 -4.93 -10.42
N GLN A 105 -10.94 -4.82 -10.85
CA GLN A 105 -11.39 -5.20 -12.19
C GLN A 105 -10.79 -4.34 -13.32
N LYS A 106 -10.30 -3.13 -13.02
CA LYS A 106 -9.60 -2.28 -14.01
C LYS A 106 -8.22 -2.83 -14.38
N PHE A 107 -7.59 -3.58 -13.47
CA PHE A 107 -6.32 -4.25 -13.71
C PHE A 107 -6.58 -5.66 -14.28
N HIS A 108 -5.73 -6.64 -13.94
CA HIS A 108 -5.95 -8.00 -14.38
C HIS A 108 -7.26 -8.57 -13.79
N LYS A 109 -8.14 -9.11 -14.65
CA LYS A 109 -9.50 -9.57 -14.28
C LYS A 109 -9.54 -10.55 -13.12
N VAL A 110 -8.51 -11.39 -12.99
CA VAL A 110 -8.43 -12.47 -11.98
C VAL A 110 -7.50 -12.13 -10.82
N TRP A 111 -6.44 -11.36 -11.08
CA TRP A 111 -5.31 -11.19 -10.14
C TRP A 111 -5.21 -9.76 -9.60
N GLY A 112 -5.79 -8.78 -10.31
CA GLY A 112 -5.72 -7.38 -9.98
C GLY A 112 -4.37 -6.75 -10.22
N GLN A 113 -3.94 -5.95 -9.24
CA GLN A 113 -2.65 -5.25 -9.26
C GLN A 113 -1.49 -6.21 -9.05
N LEU A 114 -0.42 -5.99 -9.80
CA LEU A 114 0.79 -6.77 -9.68
C LEU A 114 1.56 -6.38 -8.41
N MET A 115 1.61 -5.09 -8.08
CA MET A 115 2.44 -4.59 -6.98
C MET A 115 1.73 -4.54 -5.62
N LYS A 116 0.40 -4.61 -5.59
CA LYS A 116 -0.40 -4.42 -4.37
C LYS A 116 -1.44 -5.52 -4.18
N THR A 117 -1.59 -5.95 -2.93
CA THR A 117 -2.66 -6.84 -2.47
C THR A 117 -3.51 -6.09 -1.45
N GLY A 118 -4.56 -5.43 -1.92
CA GLY A 118 -5.32 -4.48 -1.10
C GLY A 118 -4.45 -3.31 -0.65
N PHE A 119 -4.22 -3.17 0.65
CA PHE A 119 -3.38 -2.11 1.24
C PHE A 119 -1.90 -2.48 1.36
N GLN A 120 -1.56 -3.76 1.28
CA GLN A 120 -0.19 -4.24 1.47
C GLN A 120 0.52 -4.45 0.12
N ASN A 121 1.85 -4.50 0.16
CA ASN A 121 2.64 -4.89 -1.00
C ASN A 121 2.36 -6.35 -1.35
N SER A 122 2.33 -6.67 -2.65
CA SER A 122 2.25 -8.06 -3.09
C SER A 122 3.56 -8.80 -2.80
N ARG A 123 3.52 -10.13 -2.85
CA ARG A 123 4.75 -10.93 -2.75
C ARG A 123 5.74 -10.57 -3.85
N PHE A 124 5.26 -10.26 -5.05
CA PHE A 124 6.10 -9.81 -6.16
C PHE A 124 6.75 -8.47 -5.83
N ALA A 125 5.99 -7.47 -5.38
CA ALA A 125 6.53 -6.16 -4.97
C ALA A 125 7.62 -6.29 -3.89
N HIS A 126 7.39 -7.12 -2.87
CA HIS A 126 8.42 -7.40 -1.86
C HIS A 126 9.69 -8.03 -2.43
N GLN A 127 9.58 -8.86 -3.48
CA GLN A 127 10.75 -9.41 -4.15
C GLN A 127 11.48 -8.32 -4.94
N VAL A 128 10.76 -7.46 -5.65
CA VAL A 128 11.34 -6.32 -6.38
C VAL A 128 12.11 -5.41 -5.43
N GLU A 129 11.46 -4.98 -4.34
CA GLU A 129 12.03 -4.14 -3.28
C GLU A 129 13.30 -4.76 -2.68
N ARG A 130 13.25 -6.06 -2.36
CA ARG A 130 14.39 -6.74 -1.74
C ARG A 130 15.55 -6.97 -2.70
N PHE A 131 15.28 -7.31 -3.95
CA PHE A 131 16.30 -7.85 -4.87
C PHE A 131 16.76 -6.86 -5.94
N ALA A 132 15.91 -5.92 -6.38
CA ALA A 132 16.28 -4.94 -7.39
C ALA A 132 16.65 -3.60 -6.72
N CYS A 133 17.80 -3.02 -7.09
CA CYS A 133 18.15 -1.67 -6.66
C CYS A 133 17.39 -0.61 -7.47
N LEU A 134 17.05 -0.94 -8.71
CA LEU A 134 16.27 -0.11 -9.63
C LEU A 134 15.28 -1.00 -10.35
N TYR A 135 14.15 -0.45 -10.78
CA TYR A 135 13.24 -1.16 -11.66
C TYR A 135 12.61 -0.18 -12.65
N THR A 136 12.25 -0.68 -13.83
CA THR A 136 11.63 0.13 -14.88
C THR A 136 10.82 -0.75 -15.82
N SER A 137 9.91 -0.18 -16.60
CA SER A 137 9.14 -0.95 -17.59
C SER A 137 9.97 -1.42 -18.76
N GLN A 138 10.89 -0.56 -19.23
CA GLN A 138 11.72 -0.80 -20.41
C GLN A 138 13.14 -0.26 -20.18
N VAL A 139 14.16 -0.93 -20.71
CA VAL A 139 15.56 -0.51 -20.57
C VAL A 139 15.84 0.84 -21.24
N THR A 140 15.12 1.14 -22.31
CA THR A 140 15.17 2.42 -23.04
C THR A 140 14.89 3.63 -22.15
N ASN A 141 14.15 3.46 -21.05
CA ASN A 141 13.87 4.51 -20.08
C ASN A 141 15.14 5.04 -19.42
N LEU A 142 16.22 4.25 -19.32
CA LEU A 142 17.51 4.73 -18.83
C LEU A 142 18.15 5.76 -19.76
N GLY A 143 17.86 5.70 -21.06
CA GLY A 143 18.34 6.66 -22.05
C GLY A 143 17.77 8.07 -21.85
N LEU A 144 16.69 8.21 -21.07
CA LEU A 144 16.10 9.50 -20.71
C LEU A 144 16.87 10.20 -19.57
N TYR A 145 17.82 9.51 -18.94
CA TYR A 145 18.58 10.03 -17.83
C TYR A 145 20.07 10.17 -18.17
N SER A 146 20.73 11.13 -17.52
CA SER A 146 22.18 11.27 -17.62
C SER A 146 22.88 10.00 -17.09
N PRO A 147 23.93 9.51 -17.77
CA PRO A 147 24.78 8.43 -17.26
C PRO A 147 25.40 8.71 -15.88
N GLU A 148 25.54 9.99 -15.51
CA GLU A 148 26.10 10.43 -14.22
C GLU A 148 25.05 10.57 -13.12
N LYS A 149 23.78 10.25 -13.42
CA LYS A 149 22.68 10.41 -12.45
C LYS A 149 22.89 9.54 -11.22
N TYR A 150 22.83 10.17 -10.05
CA TYR A 150 22.82 9.49 -8.76
C TYR A 150 21.38 9.15 -8.34
N TYR A 151 21.06 7.87 -8.23
CA TYR A 151 19.75 7.39 -7.80
C TYR A 151 19.69 7.34 -6.27
N ARG A 152 18.73 8.06 -5.68
CA ARG A 152 18.43 8.03 -4.24
C ARG A 152 17.04 7.43 -4.00
N PRO A 153 16.91 6.46 -3.08
CA PRO A 153 15.60 6.03 -2.62
C PRO A 153 14.95 7.16 -1.80
N SER A 154 13.62 7.13 -1.73
CA SER A 154 12.88 7.88 -0.72
C SER A 154 13.13 7.29 0.67
N GLU A 155 12.91 8.09 1.71
CA GLU A 155 13.01 7.64 3.09
C GLU A 155 11.88 6.64 3.42
N ASP A 156 12.24 5.51 4.03
CA ASP A 156 11.28 4.51 4.50
C ASP A 156 10.78 4.93 5.88
N PHE A 157 9.45 5.04 6.04
CA PHE A 157 8.84 5.42 7.31
C PHE A 157 8.28 4.22 8.06
N MET A 158 8.59 4.14 9.35
CA MET A 158 8.03 3.18 10.28
C MET A 158 6.74 3.72 10.91
N PRO A 159 5.81 2.84 11.36
CA PRO A 159 4.51 3.26 11.89
C PRO A 159 4.54 4.30 13.01
N HIS A 160 5.58 4.31 13.84
CA HIS A 160 5.72 5.27 14.95
C HIS A 160 6.26 6.64 14.51
N GLU A 161 6.86 6.72 13.32
CA GLU A 161 7.43 7.96 12.80
C GLU A 161 6.35 8.87 12.22
N PHE A 162 5.21 8.33 11.77
CA PHE A 162 4.09 9.13 11.28
C PHE A 162 3.54 10.08 12.34
N ASP A 163 3.40 9.61 13.58
CA ASP A 163 2.93 10.44 14.70
C ASP A 163 3.94 11.54 15.08
N VAL A 164 5.24 11.24 14.95
CA VAL A 164 6.33 12.17 15.32
C VAL A 164 6.55 13.22 14.22
N LEU A 165 6.45 12.83 12.96
CA LEU A 165 6.72 13.69 11.80
C LEU A 165 5.47 14.43 11.29
N GLY A 166 4.26 14.04 11.73
CA GLY A 166 3.00 14.67 11.33
C GLY A 166 2.66 14.44 9.84
N LEU A 167 3.05 13.28 9.31
CA LEU A 167 2.86 12.86 7.91
C LEU A 167 1.52 12.15 7.68
#